data_AF-A0A8T4R253-F1
#
_entry.id   AF-A0A8T4R253-F1
#
_cell.length_a   1.000
_cell.length_b   1.000
_cell.length_c   1.000
_cell.angle_alpha   90.00
_cell.angle_beta   90.00
_cell.angle_gamma   90.00
#
_symmetry.space_group_name_H-M   'P 1'
#
loop_
_entity.id
_entity.type
_entity.pdbx_description
1 polymer ?
#
loop_
_entity_poly.entity_id
_entity_poly.type
_entity_poly.pdbx_seq_one_letter_code
_entity_poly.pdbx_strand_id
1 'polypeptide(L)' 'MSQKNIKKQLENIYKIMLKEYGAQGWWPLTPYGKLASEYHPNDYSYPKIEHQQLEIIFGAILTQNSYFN' A
#
# COMPACT_ATOMS: atom_id res chain seq x y z
N MET A 1 -24.26 -0.51 -18.85
CA MET A 1 -22.97 0.20 -19.06
C MET A 1 -22.01 -0.74 -19.77
N SER A 2 -21.35 -0.33 -20.85
CA SER A 2 -20.34 -1.18 -21.52
C SER A 2 -19.10 -1.35 -20.64
N GLN A 3 -18.49 -2.54 -20.62
CA GLN A 3 -17.24 -2.83 -19.88
C GLN A 3 -16.11 -1.84 -20.23
N LYS A 4 -16.08 -1.36 -21.48
CA LYS A 4 -15.13 -0.34 -21.95
C LYS A 4 -15.25 0.98 -21.19
N ASN A 5 -16.44 1.34 -20.71
CA ASN A 5 -16.68 2.59 -19.99
C ASN A 5 -16.18 2.50 -18.54
N ILE A 6 -16.38 1.34 -17.88
CA ILE A 6 -15.92 1.10 -16.50
C ILE A 6 -14.39 1.16 -16.43
N LYS A 7 -13.70 0.51 -17.38
CA LYS A 7 -12.23 0.55 -17.45
C LYS A 7 -11.70 1.98 -17.50
N LYS A 8 -12.28 2.82 -18.37
CA LYS A 8 -11.89 4.23 -18.52
C LYS A 8 -12.11 5.03 -17.24
N GLN A 9 -13.20 4.76 -16.52
CA GLN A 9 -13.48 5.41 -15.24
C GLN A 9 -12.46 5.02 -14.17
N LEU A 10 -12.13 3.73 -14.05
CA LEU A 10 -11.11 3.25 -13.11
C LEU A 10 -9.73 3.85 -13.40
N GLU A 11 -9.33 3.91 -14.67
CA GLU A 11 -8.07 4.54 -15.07
C GLU A 11 -8.03 6.03 -14.70
N ASN A 12 -9.15 6.75 -14.86
CA ASN A 12 -9.22 8.16 -14.48
C ASN A 12 -9.12 8.36 -12.97
N ILE A 13 -9.84 7.54 -12.19
CA ILE A 13 -9.76 7.56 -10.71
C ILE A 13 -8.32 7.30 -10.27
N TYR A 14 -7.70 6.25 -10.81
CA TYR A 14 -6.30 5.92 -10.52
C TYR A 14 -5.35 7.08 -10.83
N LYS A 15 -5.49 7.73 -11.99
CA LYS A 15 -4.65 8.88 -12.37
C LYS A 15 -4.82 10.07 -11.43
N ILE A 16 -6.04 10.36 -11.00
CA ILE A 16 -6.30 11.43 -10.04
C ILE A 16 -5.62 11.09 -8.71
N MET A 17 -5.84 9.89 -8.17
CA MET A 17 -5.23 9.47 -6.91
C MET A 17 -3.70 9.48 -6.98
N LEU A 18 -3.12 8.97 -8.06
CA LEU A 18 -1.67 8.96 -8.25
C LEU A 18 -1.09 10.38 -8.33
N LYS A 19 -1.80 11.32 -8.98
CA LYS A 19 -1.37 12.72 -9.06
C LYS A 19 -1.39 13.41 -7.69
N GLU A 20 -2.43 13.19 -6.90
CA GLU A 20 -2.62 13.88 -5.62
C GLU A 20 -1.76 13.27 -4.48
N TYR A 21 -1.59 11.94 -4.45
CA TYR A 21 -0.91 11.25 -3.34
C TYR A 21 0.48 10.70 -3.69
N GLY A 22 0.87 10.69 -4.97
CA GLY A 22 2.13 10.12 -5.43
C GLY A 22 2.18 8.59 -5.34
N ALA A 23 3.32 8.03 -5.79
CA ALA A 23 3.57 6.59 -5.69
C ALA A 23 4.05 6.24 -4.26
N GLN A 24 3.31 5.40 -3.56
CA GLN A 24 3.64 4.99 -2.18
C GLN A 24 4.39 3.65 -2.11
N GLY A 25 4.37 2.85 -3.17
CA GLY A 25 4.89 1.48 -3.12
C GLY A 25 3.89 0.49 -2.51
N TRP A 26 4.39 -0.66 -2.06
CA TRP A 26 3.61 -1.64 -1.30
C TRP A 26 3.64 -1.32 0.21
N TRP A 27 2.91 -2.10 1.01
CA TRP A 27 2.73 -1.98 2.47
C TRP A 27 3.92 -1.35 3.24
N PRO A 28 3.69 -0.41 4.18
CA PRO A 28 4.78 0.25 4.90
C PRO A 28 5.46 -0.73 5.85
N LEU A 29 6.79 -0.72 5.87
CA LEU A 29 7.60 -1.60 6.70
C LEU A 29 8.49 -0.77 7.61
N THR A 30 8.85 -1.31 8.76
CA THR A 30 9.74 -0.66 9.73
C THR A 30 11.20 -0.90 9.32
N PRO A 31 11.94 0.13 8.89
CA PRO A 31 13.34 -0.07 8.50
C PRO A 31 14.21 -0.45 9.70
N TYR A 32 15.30 -1.17 9.45
CA TYR A 32 16.23 -1.56 10.51
C TYR A 32 16.76 -0.32 11.25
N GLY A 33 16.69 -0.34 12.58
CA GLY A 33 17.12 0.77 13.43
C GLY A 33 16.15 1.94 13.51
N LYS A 34 14.95 1.84 12.91
CA LYS A 34 13.88 2.83 13.05
C LYS A 34 12.74 2.28 13.89
N LEU A 35 11.95 3.20 14.46
CA LEU A 35 10.76 2.89 15.25
C LEU A 35 9.45 3.13 14.48
N ALA A 36 9.52 3.86 13.36
CA ALA A 36 8.36 4.19 12.53
C ALA A 36 8.40 3.37 11.24
N SER A 37 7.24 2.90 10.79
CA SER A 37 7.08 2.27 9.48
C SER A 37 7.07 3.33 8.38
N GLU A 38 7.66 2.98 7.24
CA GLU A 38 7.81 3.87 6.10
C GLU A 38 7.38 3.15 4.83
N TYR A 39 6.73 3.89 3.94
CA TYR A 39 6.43 3.42 2.59
C TYR A 39 7.70 3.39 1.73
N HIS A 40 7.67 2.60 0.65
CA HIS A 40 8.78 2.49 -0.30
C HIS A 40 8.36 3.03 -1.68
N PRO A 41 8.30 4.36 -1.88
CA PRO A 41 7.92 4.97 -3.15
C PRO A 41 8.65 4.37 -4.35
N ASN A 42 7.88 3.98 -5.36
CA ASN A 42 8.36 3.37 -6.61
C ASN A 42 9.02 1.99 -6.49
N ASP A 43 9.08 1.39 -5.29
CA ASP A 43 9.56 0.01 -5.10
C ASP A 43 8.40 -0.89 -4.65
N TYR A 44 7.92 -1.72 -5.58
CA TYR A 44 6.86 -2.70 -5.36
C TYR A 44 7.38 -4.13 -5.18
N SER A 45 8.70 -4.30 -5.00
CA SER A 45 9.34 -5.61 -4.81
C SER A 45 9.31 -6.11 -3.36
N TYR A 46 8.92 -5.26 -2.41
CA TYR A 46 8.72 -5.66 -1.02
C TYR A 46 7.48 -6.55 -0.85
N PRO A 47 7.51 -7.49 0.13
CA PRO A 47 8.58 -7.76 1.09
C PRO A 47 9.73 -8.59 0.48
N LYS A 48 10.96 -8.34 0.95
CA LYS A 48 12.20 -8.98 0.45
C LYS A 48 12.72 -10.11 1.33
N ILE A 49 12.32 -10.15 2.60
CA ILE A 49 12.76 -11.14 3.59
C ILE A 49 11.59 -11.58 4.49
N GLU A 50 11.71 -12.74 5.14
CA GLU A 50 10.66 -13.34 5.98
C GLU A 50 10.19 -12.42 7.12
N HIS A 51 11.11 -11.69 7.77
CA HIS A 51 10.74 -10.76 8.84
C HIS A 51 9.76 -9.67 8.37
N GLN A 52 9.94 -9.16 7.14
CA GLN A 52 9.03 -8.17 6.56
C GLN A 52 7.68 -8.79 6.20
N GLN A 53 7.66 -10.05 5.78
CA GLN A 53 6.40 -10.77 5.54
C GLN A 53 5.62 -10.95 6.84
N LEU A 54 6.28 -11.33 7.93
CA LEU A 54 5.66 -11.46 9.25
C LEU A 54 5.11 -10.12 9.75
N GLU A 55 5.84 -9.03 9.56
CA GLU A 55 5.37 -7.68 9.89
C GLU A 55 4.08 -7.32 9.13
N ILE A 56 4.01 -7.62 7.83
CA ILE A 56 2.79 -7.41 7.02
C ILE A 56 1.64 -8.29 7.54
N ILE A 57 1.89 -9.57 7.82
CA ILE A 57 0.85 -10.50 8.31
C ILE A 57 0.29 -10.01 9.65
N PHE A 58 1.16 -9.68 10.61
CA PHE A 58 0.72 -9.17 11.91
C PHE A 58 0.03 -7.83 11.78
N GLY A 59 0.56 -6.89 10.99
CA GLY A 59 -0.08 -5.61 10.73
C GLY A 59 -1.47 -5.77 10.09
N ALA A 60 -1.61 -6.67 9.12
CA ALA A 60 -2.88 -6.98 8.49
C ALA A 60 -3.88 -7.62 9.47
N ILE A 61 -3.44 -8.50 10.36
CA ILE A 61 -4.30 -9.10 11.41
C ILE A 61 -4.71 -8.05 12.44
N LEU A 62 -3.78 -7.21 12.90
CA LEU A 62 -4.04 -6.20 13.94
C LEU A 62 -4.94 -5.07 13.44
N THR A 63 -4.85 -4.72 12.17
CA THR A 63 -5.73 -3.71 11.53
C THR A 63 -7.12 -4.25 11.22
N GLN A 64 -7.31 -5.57 11.17
CA GLN A 64 -8.64 -6.16 11.11
C GLN A 64 -9.38 -5.90 12.43
N ASN A 65 -10.49 -5.16 12.36
CA ASN A 65 -11.35 -4.78 13.49
C ASN A 65 -10.78 -3.73 14.47
N SER A 66 -9.64 -3.11 14.15
CA SER A 66 -9.12 -1.95 14.90
C SER A 66 -9.41 -0.67 14.14
N TYR A 67 -10.40 0.10 14.60
CA TYR A 67 -10.65 1.45 14.10
C TYR A 67 -9.62 2.43 14.68
N PHE A 68 -8.99 3.24 13.82
CA PHE A 68 -8.36 4.49 14.24
C PHE A 68 -9.50 5.51 14.44
N ASN A 69 -9.84 5.82 15.70
CA ASN A 69 -10.75 6.90 16.08
C ASN A 69 -9.94 8.08 16.61
#